data_AF-A0A952R5U9-F1
#
_entry.id   AF-A0A952R5U9-F1
#
_cell.length_a   1.000
_cell.length_b   1.000
_cell.length_c   1.000
_cell.angle_alpha   90.00
_cell.angle_beta   90.00
_cell.angle_gamma   90.00
#
_symmetry.space_group_name_H-M   'P 1'
#
loop_
_entity.id
_entity.type
_entity.pdbx_description
1 polymer ?
#
loop_
_entity_poly.entity_id
_entity_poly.type
_entity_poly.pdbx_seq_one_letter_code
_entity_poly.pdbx_strand_id
1 'polypeptide(L)'
;MAPPLDPRDALDAAPPPGVAVRSRVLRGVALSLMLAVLGMALLTWRTITEGEAALRESDAAFHQGELRRSLLFARRAATAYAPGAPHVDHAYARLQAIALGSESKGDPELAAEAWRSVRSAALETKSVWTPRAEELARADRALARLATQGAKDPEAQRRALDQLTMDLSPRPRWILVLGLGFALTAIGLAALAISGVDARGRIRRRAFAVGGSLALVGVLCWTLAVWLA
;
A
#
# COMPACT_ATOMS: atom_id res chain seq x y z
N MET A 1 8.08 59.11 42.40
CA MET A 1 8.88 57.95 42.81
C MET A 1 7.92 56.76 42.81
N ALA A 2 7.95 55.93 41.76
CA ALA A 2 7.03 54.79 41.65
C ALA A 2 7.51 53.67 42.60
N PRO A 3 6.58 52.95 43.28
CA PRO A 3 6.96 51.89 44.21
C PRO A 3 7.65 50.71 43.49
N PRO A 4 8.56 49.99 44.18
CA PRO A 4 9.21 48.82 43.62
C PRO A 4 8.19 47.70 43.40
N LEU A 5 8.17 47.16 42.18
CA LEU A 5 7.32 46.02 41.80
C LEU A 5 7.67 44.80 42.67
N ASP A 6 6.66 44.18 43.28
CA ASP A 6 6.81 42.97 44.07
C ASP A 6 7.22 41.81 43.14
N PRO A 7 8.32 41.09 43.41
CA PRO A 7 8.75 39.94 42.60
C PRO A 7 7.70 38.82 42.50
N ARG A 8 6.68 38.81 43.37
CA ARG A 8 5.53 37.90 43.27
C ARG A 8 4.63 38.19 42.07
N ASP A 9 4.49 39.45 41.67
CA ASP A 9 3.67 39.86 40.52
C ASP A 9 4.22 39.35 39.18
N ALA A 10 5.53 39.07 39.11
CA ALA A 10 6.17 38.52 37.92
C ALA A 10 5.94 37.00 37.73
N LEU A 11 5.60 36.28 38.81
CA LEU A 11 5.33 34.83 38.78
C LEU A 11 3.86 34.53 38.46
N ASP A 12 2.93 35.45 38.77
CA ASP A 12 1.50 35.34 38.45
C ASP A 12 1.17 35.83 37.02
N ALA A 13 2.16 36.31 36.28
CA ALA A 13 2.01 36.69 34.88
C ALA A 13 1.68 35.45 34.03
N ALA A 14 0.37 35.23 33.82
CA ALA A 14 -0.13 34.17 32.97
C ALA A 14 0.63 34.15 31.63
N PRO A 15 1.10 32.98 31.16
CA PRO A 15 1.92 32.91 29.97
C PRO A 15 1.19 33.58 28.81
N PRO A 16 1.92 34.34 27.96
CA PRO A 16 1.30 35.11 26.89
C PRO A 16 0.43 34.16 26.03
N PRO A 17 -0.79 34.58 25.66
CA PRO A 17 -1.83 33.69 25.11
C PRO A 17 -1.38 32.91 23.86
N GLY A 18 -0.36 33.39 23.13
CA GLY A 18 0.22 32.69 21.98
C GLY A 18 1.02 31.42 22.31
N VAL A 19 1.61 31.30 23.50
CA VAL A 19 2.45 30.13 23.88
C VAL A 19 1.58 28.92 24.25
N ALA A 20 0.45 29.15 24.93
CA ALA A 20 -0.48 28.11 25.33
C ALA A 20 -1.29 27.51 24.15
N VAL A 21 -1.60 28.32 23.13
CA VAL A 21 -2.30 27.83 21.93
C VAL A 21 -1.36 26.97 21.06
N ARG A 22 -0.10 27.40 20.89
CA ARG A 22 0.90 26.69 20.10
C ARG A 22 1.24 25.30 20.69
N SER A 23 1.27 25.17 22.02
CA SER A 23 1.53 23.88 22.69
C SER A 23 0.35 22.91 22.62
N ARG A 24 -0.90 23.39 22.68
CA ARG A 24 -2.10 22.54 22.48
C ARG A 24 -2.19 21.99 21.06
N VAL A 25 -1.92 22.82 20.05
CA VAL A 25 -1.90 22.38 18.64
C VAL A 25 -0.79 21.38 18.40
N LEU A 26 0.43 21.64 18.88
CA LEU A 26 1.57 20.72 18.73
C LEU A 26 1.28 19.37 19.39
N ARG A 27 0.68 19.38 20.59
CA ARG A 27 0.30 18.16 21.32
C ARG A 27 -0.81 17.38 20.60
N GLY A 28 -1.78 18.08 20.00
CA GLY A 28 -2.82 17.46 19.18
C GLY A 28 -2.25 16.80 17.93
N VAL A 29 -1.35 17.48 17.20
CA VAL A 29 -0.66 16.92 16.03
C VAL A 29 0.19 15.70 16.43
N ALA A 30 0.96 15.80 17.52
CA ALA A 30 1.78 14.70 18.01
C ALA A 30 0.93 13.48 18.39
N LEU A 31 -0.21 13.69 19.07
CA LEU A 31 -1.12 12.61 19.45
C LEU A 31 -1.78 11.96 18.22
N SER A 32 -2.20 12.75 17.23
CA SER A 32 -2.74 12.22 15.98
C SER A 32 -1.70 11.41 15.20
N LEU A 33 -0.46 11.88 15.11
CA LEU A 33 0.63 11.13 14.48
C LEU A 33 0.93 9.83 15.24
N MET A 34 0.95 9.87 16.58
CA MET A 34 1.14 8.69 17.42
C MET A 34 0.03 7.65 17.20
N LEU A 35 -1.23 8.09 17.16
CA LEU A 35 -2.38 7.21 16.88
C LEU A 35 -2.34 6.64 15.46
N ALA A 36 -1.92 7.43 14.47
CA ALA A 36 -1.76 6.96 13.10
C ALA A 36 -0.66 5.89 13.00
N VAL A 37 0.49 6.10 13.64
CA VAL A 37 1.59 5.11 13.71
C VAL A 37 1.13 3.84 14.42
N LEU A 38 0.43 3.96 15.55
CA LEU A 38 -0.11 2.82 16.28
C LEU A 38 -1.14 2.04 15.45
N GLY A 39 -2.04 2.75 14.76
CA GLY A 39 -3.01 2.14 13.85
C GLY A 39 -2.35 1.39 12.71
N MET A 40 -1.32 1.98 12.08
CA MET A 40 -0.54 1.31 11.04
C MET A 40 0.15 0.05 11.56
N ALA A 41 0.76 0.11 12.75
CA ALA A 41 1.39 -1.04 13.39
C ALA A 41 0.39 -2.19 13.65
N LEU A 42 -0.81 -1.87 14.13
CA LEU A 42 -1.87 -2.86 14.37
C LEU A 42 -2.36 -3.51 13.06
N LEU A 43 -2.51 -2.71 11.98
CA LEU A 43 -2.87 -3.23 10.67
C LEU A 43 -1.79 -4.16 10.12
N THR A 44 -0.51 -3.76 10.19
CA THR A 44 0.62 -4.60 9.77
C THR A 44 0.67 -5.90 10.57
N TRP A 45 0.56 -5.83 11.89
CA TRP A 45 0.52 -7.01 12.76
C TRP A 45 -0.60 -7.96 12.34
N ARG A 46 -1.82 -7.44 12.16
CA ARG A 46 -2.97 -8.23 11.72
C ARG A 46 -2.70 -8.92 10.38
N THR A 47 -2.21 -8.19 9.38
CA THR A 47 -1.88 -8.75 8.06
C THR A 47 -0.86 -9.88 8.15
N ILE A 48 0.19 -9.74 8.98
CA ILE A 48 1.19 -10.80 9.19
C ILE A 48 0.53 -12.03 9.81
N THR A 49 -0.26 -11.86 10.87
CA THR A 49 -0.92 -12.99 11.54
C THR A 49 -1.90 -13.74 10.64
N GLU A 50 -2.64 -13.01 9.79
CA GLU A 50 -3.54 -13.61 8.79
C GLU A 50 -2.77 -14.34 7.69
N GLY A 51 -1.65 -13.78 7.24
CA GLY A 51 -0.77 -14.39 6.25
C GLY A 51 -0.10 -15.67 6.73
N GLU A 52 0.44 -15.68 7.95
CA GLU A 52 1.01 -16.88 8.58
C GLU A 52 -0.04 -17.98 8.81
N ALA A 53 -1.25 -17.60 9.25
CA ALA A 53 -2.33 -18.56 9.41
C ALA A 53 -2.73 -19.20 8.08
N ALA A 54 -2.82 -18.41 7.01
CA ALA A 54 -3.08 -18.92 5.66
C ALA A 54 -1.94 -19.83 5.17
N LEU A 55 -0.67 -19.51 5.45
CA LEU A 55 0.45 -20.37 5.06
C LEU A 55 0.39 -21.72 5.78
N ARG A 56 0.10 -21.75 7.09
CA ARG A 56 -0.09 -23.00 7.84
C ARG A 56 -1.21 -23.87 7.26
N GLU A 57 -2.33 -23.25 6.89
CA GLU A 57 -3.44 -23.97 6.26
C GLU A 57 -3.06 -24.50 4.87
N SER A 58 -2.27 -23.72 4.11
CA SER A 58 -1.73 -24.17 2.83
C SER A 58 -0.81 -25.38 2.98
N ASP A 59 0.07 -25.38 3.99
CA ASP A 59 0.98 -26.46 4.29
C ASP A 59 0.22 -27.72 4.72
N ALA A 60 -0.78 -27.57 5.61
CA ALA A 60 -1.65 -28.67 6.03
C ALA A 60 -2.36 -29.32 4.84
N ALA A 61 -2.98 -28.52 3.97
CA ALA A 61 -3.63 -28.99 2.75
C ALA A 61 -2.63 -29.66 1.79
N PHE A 62 -1.40 -29.15 1.67
CA PHE A 62 -0.36 -29.74 0.85
C PHE A 62 0.02 -31.14 1.34
N HIS A 63 0.21 -31.30 2.65
CA HIS A 63 0.54 -32.58 3.27
C HIS A 63 -0.58 -33.61 3.15
N GLN A 64 -1.83 -33.17 3.05
CA GLN A 64 -2.99 -34.02 2.79
C GLN A 64 -3.19 -34.37 1.30
N GLY A 65 -2.38 -33.81 0.40
CA GLY A 65 -2.53 -33.97 -1.05
C GLY A 65 -3.64 -33.13 -1.67
N GLU A 66 -4.28 -32.24 -0.91
CA GLU A 66 -5.32 -31.33 -1.36
C GLU A 66 -4.71 -30.11 -2.08
N LEU A 67 -4.06 -30.33 -3.24
CA LEU A 67 -3.25 -29.31 -3.91
C LEU A 67 -4.04 -28.05 -4.29
N ARG A 68 -5.30 -28.17 -4.71
CA ARG A 68 -6.15 -26.99 -5.02
C ARG A 68 -6.44 -26.14 -3.79
N ARG A 69 -6.69 -26.76 -2.64
CA ARG A 69 -6.88 -26.06 -1.37
C ARG A 69 -5.57 -25.43 -0.91
N SER A 70 -4.46 -26.16 -1.01
CA SER A 70 -3.12 -25.64 -0.72
C SER A 70 -2.82 -24.40 -1.56
N LEU A 71 -3.15 -24.43 -2.85
CA LEU A 71 -2.97 -23.32 -3.78
C LEU A 71 -3.75 -22.07 -3.35
N LEU A 72 -5.03 -22.24 -3.00
CA LEU A 72 -5.90 -21.15 -2.53
C LEU A 72 -5.28 -20.43 -1.32
N PHE A 73 -4.88 -21.19 -0.31
CA PHE A 73 -4.31 -20.64 0.92
C PHE A 73 -2.90 -20.08 0.73
N ALA A 74 -2.08 -20.70 -0.13
CA ALA A 74 -0.77 -20.15 -0.49
C ALA A 74 -0.92 -18.80 -1.20
N ARG A 75 -1.88 -18.65 -2.12
CA ARG A 75 -2.15 -17.36 -2.77
C ARG A 75 -2.57 -16.31 -1.74
N ARG A 76 -3.47 -16.65 -0.82
CA ARG A 76 -3.89 -15.75 0.26
C ARG A 76 -2.72 -15.33 1.16
N ALA A 77 -1.83 -16.25 1.49
CA ALA A 77 -0.63 -15.94 2.26
C ALA A 77 0.34 -15.02 1.47
N ALA A 78 0.52 -15.27 0.18
CA ALA A 78 1.38 -14.46 -0.69
C ALA A 78 0.85 -13.03 -0.85
N THR A 79 -0.48 -12.83 -0.94
CA THR A 79 -1.08 -11.49 -1.10
C THR A 79 -1.25 -10.72 0.23
N ALA A 80 -1.17 -11.40 1.37
CA ALA A 80 -1.10 -10.79 2.70
C ALA A 80 0.28 -10.15 2.96
N TYR A 81 0.67 -9.21 2.10
CA TYR A 81 1.99 -8.60 2.11
C TYR A 81 2.15 -7.58 3.24
N ALA A 82 3.24 -7.73 3.99
CA ALA A 82 3.80 -6.70 4.84
C ALA A 82 5.33 -6.64 4.61
N PRO A 83 5.94 -5.45 4.63
CA PRO A 83 7.39 -5.33 4.46
C PRO A 83 8.15 -6.19 5.48
N GLY A 84 9.06 -7.03 4.99
CA GLY A 84 9.90 -7.90 5.82
C GLY A 84 9.22 -9.16 6.38
N ALA A 85 7.97 -9.44 5.98
CA ALA A 85 7.25 -10.60 6.51
C ALA A 85 7.70 -11.91 5.83
N PRO A 86 8.18 -12.92 6.59
CA PRO A 86 8.80 -14.12 6.02
C PRO A 86 7.79 -15.06 5.34
N HIS A 87 6.51 -15.04 5.74
CA HIS A 87 5.49 -15.93 5.21
C HIS A 87 5.24 -15.74 3.71
N VAL A 88 5.52 -14.54 3.18
CA VAL A 88 5.32 -14.23 1.77
C VAL A 88 6.24 -15.07 0.89
N ASP A 89 7.53 -15.13 1.21
CA ASP A 89 8.51 -15.89 0.40
C ASP A 89 8.22 -17.39 0.47
N HIS A 90 7.85 -17.90 1.65
CA HIS A 90 7.41 -19.29 1.80
C HIS A 90 6.13 -19.59 1.02
N ALA A 91 5.17 -18.67 0.98
CA ALA A 91 3.95 -18.82 0.18
C ALA A 91 4.27 -18.87 -1.32
N TYR A 92 5.17 -18.01 -1.83
CA TYR A 92 5.65 -18.09 -3.21
C TYR A 92 6.35 -19.41 -3.50
N ALA A 93 7.21 -19.88 -2.60
CA ALA A 93 7.87 -21.17 -2.73
C ALA A 93 6.84 -22.31 -2.81
N ARG A 94 5.79 -22.26 -2.00
CA ARG A 94 4.68 -23.22 -2.02
C ARG A 94 3.92 -23.19 -3.34
N LEU A 95 3.54 -22.00 -3.84
CA LEU A 95 2.88 -21.85 -5.14
C LEU A 95 3.74 -22.44 -6.28
N GLN A 96 5.04 -22.16 -6.27
CA GLN A 96 5.97 -22.68 -7.27
C GLN A 96 6.15 -24.19 -7.16
N ALA A 97 6.20 -24.74 -5.94
CA ALA A 97 6.28 -26.18 -5.72
C ALA A 97 5.03 -26.90 -6.24
N ILE A 98 3.83 -26.34 -6.04
CA ILE A 98 2.58 -26.87 -6.60
C ILE A 98 2.63 -26.81 -8.13
N ALA A 99 3.08 -25.69 -8.70
CA ALA A 99 3.16 -25.52 -10.15
C ALA A 99 4.08 -26.55 -10.79
N LEU A 100 5.34 -26.64 -10.32
CA LEU A 100 6.35 -27.57 -10.83
C LEU A 100 5.95 -29.03 -10.59
N GLY A 101 5.39 -29.34 -9.42
CA GLY A 101 4.90 -30.68 -9.11
C GLY A 101 3.75 -31.12 -10.02
N SER A 102 2.87 -30.19 -10.39
CA SER A 102 1.75 -30.46 -11.31
C SER A 102 2.22 -30.64 -12.75
N GLU A 103 3.21 -29.83 -13.20
CA GLU A 103 3.86 -30.04 -14.51
C GLU A 103 4.49 -31.44 -14.60
N SER A 104 5.23 -31.84 -13.56
CA SER A 104 5.87 -33.16 -13.51
C SER A 104 4.87 -34.33 -13.50
N LYS A 105 3.65 -34.11 -13.00
CA LYS A 105 2.59 -35.13 -12.95
C LYS A 105 1.72 -35.15 -14.20
N GLY A 106 1.95 -34.25 -15.16
CA GLY A 106 1.13 -34.13 -16.35
C GLY A 106 -0.25 -33.51 -16.08
N ASP A 107 -0.37 -32.66 -15.05
CA ASP A 107 -1.57 -31.84 -14.78
C ASP A 107 -1.31 -30.38 -15.20
N PRO A 108 -1.44 -30.06 -16.50
CA PRO A 108 -1.15 -28.73 -17.02
C PRO A 108 -2.16 -27.68 -16.54
N GLU A 109 -3.38 -28.07 -16.19
CA GLU A 109 -4.41 -27.15 -15.71
C GLU A 109 -4.05 -26.61 -14.33
N LEU A 110 -3.73 -27.50 -13.38
CA LEU A 110 -3.30 -27.09 -12.05
C LEU A 110 -1.96 -26.36 -12.07
N ALA A 111 -1.04 -26.75 -12.95
CA ALA A 111 0.21 -26.03 -13.18
C ALA A 111 -0.05 -24.58 -13.64
N ALA A 112 -0.92 -24.39 -14.64
CA ALA A 112 -1.25 -23.06 -15.14
C ALA A 112 -1.98 -22.22 -14.09
N GLU A 113 -2.85 -22.82 -13.27
CA GLU A 113 -3.52 -22.14 -12.15
C GLU A 113 -2.52 -21.67 -11.09
N ALA A 114 -1.53 -22.50 -10.78
CA ALA A 114 -0.48 -22.16 -9.84
C ALA A 114 0.42 -21.02 -10.34
N TRP A 115 0.85 -21.06 -11.61
CA TRP A 115 1.62 -19.96 -12.19
C TRP A 115 0.82 -18.66 -12.32
N ARG A 116 -0.48 -18.73 -12.65
CA ARG A 116 -1.37 -17.56 -12.60
C ARG A 116 -1.44 -16.97 -11.20
N SER A 117 -1.49 -17.82 -10.17
CA SER A 117 -1.49 -17.38 -8.78
C SER A 117 -0.19 -16.67 -8.39
N VAL A 118 0.98 -17.19 -8.81
CA VAL A 118 2.29 -16.51 -8.64
C VAL A 118 2.28 -15.15 -9.33
N ARG A 119 1.84 -15.10 -10.59
CA ARG A 119 1.76 -13.87 -11.39
C ARG A 119 0.87 -12.83 -10.72
N SER A 120 -0.38 -13.18 -10.41
CA SER A 120 -1.32 -12.27 -9.77
C SER A 120 -0.81 -11.76 -8.42
N ALA A 121 -0.28 -12.65 -7.57
CA ALA A 121 0.30 -12.23 -6.29
C ALA A 121 1.49 -11.26 -6.49
N ALA A 122 2.36 -11.50 -7.48
CA ALA A 122 3.53 -10.65 -7.74
C ALA A 122 3.12 -9.25 -8.20
N LEU A 123 2.03 -9.16 -8.96
CA LEU A 123 1.45 -7.89 -9.39
C LEU A 123 0.76 -7.16 -8.25
N GLU A 124 -0.02 -7.86 -7.44
CA GLU A 124 -0.75 -7.31 -6.29
C GLU A 124 0.18 -6.80 -5.19
N THR A 125 1.33 -7.45 -5.00
CA THR A 125 2.28 -7.15 -3.91
C THR A 125 3.52 -6.37 -4.36
N LYS A 126 3.54 -5.93 -5.63
CA LYS A 126 4.63 -5.13 -6.18
C LYS A 126 4.80 -3.85 -5.36
N SER A 127 5.98 -3.67 -4.78
CA SER A 127 6.33 -2.45 -4.05
C SER A 127 7.67 -1.90 -4.50
N VAL A 128 7.99 -0.67 -4.07
CA VAL A 128 9.30 -0.05 -4.33
C VAL A 128 10.45 -0.87 -3.71
N TRP A 129 10.18 -1.55 -2.58
CA TRP A 129 11.17 -2.35 -1.85
C TRP A 129 11.24 -3.80 -2.33
N THR A 130 10.15 -4.34 -2.87
CA THR A 130 10.03 -5.72 -3.35
C THR A 130 9.38 -5.71 -4.73
N PRO A 131 10.17 -5.51 -5.79
CA PRO A 131 9.64 -5.40 -7.15
C PRO A 131 9.08 -6.72 -7.70
N ARG A 132 9.39 -7.87 -7.07
CA ARG A 132 8.94 -9.24 -7.43
C ARG A 132 9.09 -9.57 -8.93
N ALA A 133 10.09 -8.96 -9.57
CA ALA A 133 10.29 -9.03 -11.00
C ALA A 133 10.71 -10.43 -11.47
N GLU A 134 11.48 -11.15 -10.64
CA GLU A 134 11.93 -12.50 -10.97
C GLU A 134 10.78 -13.51 -10.91
N GLU A 135 9.95 -13.45 -9.87
CA GLU A 135 8.77 -14.32 -9.71
C GLU A 135 7.76 -14.06 -10.82
N LEU A 136 7.51 -12.80 -11.15
CA LEU A 136 6.65 -12.39 -12.25
C LEU A 136 7.18 -12.93 -13.59
N ALA A 137 8.44 -12.65 -13.92
CA ALA A 137 9.03 -13.11 -15.17
C ALA A 137 9.09 -14.64 -15.28
N ARG A 138 9.29 -15.35 -14.16
CA ARG A 138 9.25 -16.81 -14.10
C ARG A 138 7.85 -17.33 -14.40
N ALA A 139 6.82 -16.75 -13.78
CA ALA A 139 5.43 -17.11 -14.04
C ALA A 139 5.00 -16.83 -15.48
N ASP A 140 5.36 -15.66 -16.04
CA ASP A 140 5.03 -15.30 -17.41
C ASP A 140 5.66 -16.28 -18.43
N ARG A 141 6.93 -16.64 -18.24
CA ARG A 141 7.59 -17.66 -19.09
C ARG A 141 6.93 -19.03 -18.99
N ALA A 142 6.53 -19.44 -17.78
CA ALA A 142 5.88 -20.72 -17.56
C ALA A 142 4.47 -20.75 -18.18
N LEU A 143 3.70 -19.68 -18.03
CA LEU A 143 2.37 -19.54 -18.65
C LEU A 143 2.47 -19.51 -20.17
N ALA A 144 3.42 -18.78 -20.76
CA ALA A 144 3.65 -18.80 -22.19
C ALA A 144 4.02 -20.19 -22.72
N ARG A 145 4.84 -20.94 -21.97
CA ARG A 145 5.17 -22.34 -22.28
C ARG A 145 3.93 -23.25 -22.20
N LEU A 146 3.12 -23.14 -21.15
CA LEU A 146 1.92 -23.96 -20.97
C LEU A 146 0.83 -23.63 -22.00
N ALA A 147 0.65 -22.37 -22.35
CA ALA A 147 -0.32 -21.93 -23.36
C ALA A 147 -0.01 -22.47 -24.76
N THR A 148 1.26 -22.72 -25.06
CA THR A 148 1.72 -23.30 -26.32
C THR A 148 1.84 -24.82 -26.26
N GLN A 149 1.37 -25.48 -25.19
CA GLN A 149 1.54 -26.92 -24.94
C GLN A 149 3.02 -27.36 -25.00
N GLY A 150 3.96 -26.46 -24.67
CA GLY A 150 5.39 -26.71 -24.82
C GLY A 150 5.85 -26.85 -26.28
N ALA A 151 5.08 -26.34 -27.24
CA ALA A 151 5.48 -26.29 -28.64
C ALA A 151 6.87 -25.67 -28.76
N LYS A 152 7.73 -26.29 -29.57
CA LYS A 152 9.10 -25.81 -29.81
C LYS A 152 9.15 -24.54 -30.65
N ASP A 153 8.00 -23.99 -31.07
CA ASP A 153 7.93 -22.75 -31.84
C ASP A 153 8.27 -21.54 -30.94
N PRO A 154 9.46 -20.94 -31.09
CA PRO A 154 9.87 -19.82 -30.26
C PRO A 154 9.03 -18.57 -30.53
N GLU A 155 8.44 -18.43 -31.72
CA GLU A 155 7.63 -17.26 -32.08
C GLU A 155 6.25 -17.29 -31.43
N ALA A 156 5.61 -18.46 -31.34
CA ALA A 156 4.37 -18.61 -30.57
C ALA A 156 4.60 -18.29 -29.08
N GLN A 157 5.69 -18.79 -28.49
CA GLN A 157 6.01 -18.52 -27.09
C GLN A 157 6.31 -17.04 -26.85
N ARG A 158 7.04 -16.38 -27.77
CA ARG A 158 7.32 -14.95 -27.69
C ARG A 158 6.06 -14.10 -27.76
N ARG A 159 5.14 -14.40 -28.69
CA ARG A 159 3.84 -13.72 -28.79
C ARG A 159 3.00 -13.87 -27.54
N ALA A 160 2.96 -15.06 -26.93
CA ALA A 160 2.26 -15.29 -25.67
C ALA A 160 2.89 -14.49 -24.51
N LEU A 161 4.22 -14.38 -24.47
CA LEU A 161 4.92 -13.56 -23.47
C LEU A 161 4.64 -12.06 -23.64
N ASP A 162 4.63 -11.58 -24.88
CA ASP A 162 4.34 -10.17 -25.19
C ASP A 162 2.92 -9.81 -24.74
N GLN A 163 1.93 -10.69 -24.98
CA GLN A 163 0.55 -10.52 -24.51
C GLN A 163 0.47 -10.40 -22.98
N LEU A 164 1.22 -11.22 -22.24
CA LEU A 164 1.24 -11.16 -20.77
C LEU A 164 1.90 -9.87 -20.24
N THR A 165 2.79 -9.25 -21.02
CA THR A 165 3.55 -8.07 -20.59
C THR A 165 2.82 -6.76 -20.89
N MET A 166 2.01 -6.71 -21.96
CA MET A 166 1.31 -5.49 -22.40
C MET A 166 0.30 -4.94 -21.37
N ASP A 167 -0.17 -5.75 -20.42
CA ASP A 167 -1.33 -5.43 -19.58
C ASP A 167 -0.99 -4.83 -18.18
N LEU A 168 0.29 -4.56 -17.88
CA LEU A 168 0.75 -4.47 -16.48
C LEU A 168 1.25 -3.11 -15.97
N SER A 169 1.31 -2.07 -16.81
CA SER A 169 1.88 -0.79 -16.39
C SER A 169 0.81 0.30 -16.30
N PRO A 170 0.34 0.69 -15.09
CA PRO A 170 -0.40 1.93 -14.94
C PRO A 170 0.46 3.07 -15.49
N ARG A 171 -0.13 3.88 -16.38
CA ARG A 171 0.62 4.87 -17.15
C ARG A 171 1.31 5.85 -16.17
N PRO A 172 2.65 5.91 -16.11
CA PRO A 172 3.39 6.58 -15.03
C PRO A 172 3.02 8.07 -14.87
N ARG A 173 2.62 8.73 -15.95
CA ARG A 173 2.10 10.10 -15.92
C ARG A 173 0.87 10.27 -15.02
N TRP A 174 -0.03 9.30 -14.97
CA TRP A 174 -1.25 9.38 -14.16
C TRP A 174 -0.97 9.12 -12.68
N ILE A 175 0.02 8.27 -12.36
CA ILE A 175 0.50 8.07 -10.99
C ILE A 175 1.04 9.38 -10.41
N LEU A 176 1.78 10.16 -11.20
CA LEU A 176 2.29 11.47 -10.77
C LEU A 176 1.15 12.47 -10.51
N VAL A 177 0.14 12.51 -11.38
CA VAL A 177 -1.05 13.37 -11.19
C VAL A 177 -1.83 12.95 -9.94
N LEU A 178 -1.96 11.64 -9.70
CA LEU A 178 -2.60 11.09 -8.50
C LEU A 178 -1.87 11.54 -7.23
N GLY A 179 -0.54 11.40 -7.20
CA GLY A 179 0.29 11.82 -6.08
C GLY A 179 0.25 13.32 -5.83
N LEU A 180 0.30 14.13 -6.88
CA LEU A 180 0.19 15.59 -6.79
C LEU A 180 -1.20 16.03 -6.29
N GLY A 181 -2.27 15.40 -6.80
CA GLY A 181 -3.63 15.65 -6.35
C GLY A 181 -3.81 15.39 -4.86
N PHE A 182 -3.33 14.24 -4.38
CA PHE A 182 -3.33 13.90 -2.96
C PHE A 182 -2.55 14.92 -2.10
N ALA A 183 -1.34 15.30 -2.53
CA ALA A 183 -0.53 16.27 -1.81
C ALA A 183 -1.21 17.64 -1.70
N LEU A 184 -1.80 18.14 -2.79
CA LEU A 184 -2.55 19.40 -2.80
C LEU A 184 -3.77 19.33 -1.88
N THR A 185 -4.48 18.21 -1.86
CA THR A 185 -5.61 18.00 -0.94
C THR A 185 -5.15 18.00 0.52
N ALA A 186 -4.09 17.26 0.85
CA ALA A 186 -3.55 17.21 2.21
C ALA A 186 -3.06 18.59 2.69
N ILE A 187 -2.32 19.31 1.85
CA ILE A 187 -1.82 20.66 2.16
C ILE A 187 -2.98 21.65 2.32
N GLY A 188 -3.99 21.60 1.44
CA GLY A 188 -5.18 22.43 1.53
C GLY A 188 -5.94 22.24 2.85
N LEU A 189 -6.19 20.98 3.23
CA LEU A 189 -6.85 20.63 4.49
C LEU A 189 -6.01 21.03 5.72
N ALA A 190 -4.69 20.81 5.68
CA ALA A 190 -3.79 21.24 6.75
C ALA A 190 -3.78 22.77 6.91
N ALA A 191 -3.77 23.52 5.80
CA ALA A 191 -3.84 24.99 5.83
C ALA A 191 -5.17 25.47 6.43
N LEU A 192 -6.29 24.80 6.12
CA LEU A 192 -7.59 25.07 6.74
C LEU A 192 -7.57 24.79 8.25
N ALA A 193 -6.98 23.67 8.68
CA ALA A 193 -6.93 23.29 10.08
C ALA A 193 -6.03 24.20 10.93
N ILE A 194 -4.87 24.59 10.39
CA ILE A 194 -3.85 25.37 11.11
C ILE A 194 -4.16 26.88 11.05
N SER A 195 -4.66 27.37 9.92
CA SER A 195 -4.78 28.81 9.65
C SER A 195 -6.22 29.30 9.45
N GLY A 196 -7.18 28.39 9.36
CA GLY A 196 -8.59 28.73 9.08
C GLY A 196 -9.32 29.34 10.27
N VAL A 197 -8.93 28.99 11.50
CA VAL A 197 -9.58 29.45 12.73
C VAL A 197 -8.57 30.17 13.62
N ASP A 198 -8.82 31.44 13.89
CA ASP A 198 -8.04 32.22 14.86
C ASP A 198 -8.34 31.78 16.30
N ALA A 199 -7.46 32.09 17.26
CA ALA A 199 -7.64 31.76 18.69
C ALA A 199 -8.94 32.32 19.30
N ARG A 200 -9.58 33.27 18.61
CA ARG A 200 -10.89 33.87 18.95
C ARG A 200 -12.08 33.19 18.23
N GLY A 201 -11.88 32.06 17.56
CA GLY A 201 -12.91 31.34 16.81
C GLY A 201 -13.32 32.00 15.49
N ARG A 202 -12.60 33.03 15.03
CA ARG A 202 -12.94 33.76 13.80
C ARG A 202 -12.35 33.06 12.58
N ILE A 203 -13.18 32.88 11.56
CA ILE A 203 -12.76 32.30 10.29
C ILE A 203 -11.95 33.31 9.49
N ARG A 204 -10.69 32.98 9.19
CA ARG A 204 -9.85 33.81 8.31
C ARG A 204 -10.21 33.51 6.86
N ARG A 205 -11.11 34.32 6.27
CA ARG A 205 -11.63 34.13 4.89
C ARG A 205 -10.57 33.84 3.84
N ARG A 206 -9.40 34.51 3.90
CA ARG A 206 -8.30 34.29 2.94
C ARG A 206 -7.64 32.92 3.10
N ALA A 207 -7.39 32.47 4.33
CA ALA A 207 -6.85 31.14 4.60
C ALA A 207 -7.87 30.05 4.22
N PHE A 208 -9.17 30.31 4.46
CA PHE A 208 -10.25 29.43 4.05
C PHE A 208 -10.37 29.31 2.52
N ALA A 209 -10.30 30.44 1.80
CA ALA A 209 -10.37 30.46 0.35
C ALA A 209 -9.17 29.77 -0.31
N VAL A 210 -7.94 30.03 0.17
CA VAL A 210 -6.72 29.42 -0.39
C VAL A 210 -6.63 27.92 -0.03
N GLY A 211 -6.89 27.54 1.22
CA GLY A 211 -6.88 26.15 1.62
C GLY A 211 -7.98 25.32 0.95
N GLY A 212 -9.19 25.90 0.83
CA GLY A 212 -10.32 25.29 0.14
C GLY A 212 -10.09 25.14 -1.37
N SER A 213 -9.51 26.14 -2.04
CA SER A 213 -9.20 26.04 -3.47
C SER A 213 -8.10 25.01 -3.75
N LEU A 214 -7.04 24.95 -2.92
CA LEU A 214 -6.01 23.91 -3.04
C LEU A 214 -6.62 22.51 -2.87
N ALA A 215 -7.49 22.34 -1.87
CA ALA A 215 -8.13 21.07 -1.60
C ALA A 215 -9.02 20.62 -2.75
N LEU A 216 -9.82 21.55 -3.31
CA LEU A 216 -10.70 21.28 -4.44
C LEU A 216 -9.91 20.92 -5.70
N VAL A 217 -8.86 21.66 -6.04
CA VAL A 217 -7.99 21.36 -7.18
C VAL A 217 -7.32 20.00 -7.00
N GLY A 218 -6.83 19.70 -5.80
CA GLY A 218 -6.26 18.40 -5.47
C GLY A 218 -7.25 17.25 -5.70
N VAL A 219 -8.50 17.41 -5.24
CA VAL A 219 -9.58 16.41 -5.44
C VAL A 219 -9.90 16.25 -6.92
N LEU A 220 -10.02 17.33 -7.69
CA LEU A 220 -10.30 17.27 -9.12
C LEU A 220 -9.17 16.60 -9.92
N CYS A 221 -7.91 16.92 -9.60
CA CYS A 221 -6.75 16.24 -10.20
C CYS A 221 -6.73 14.75 -9.83
N TRP A 222 -7.06 14.42 -8.58
CA TRP A 222 -7.10 13.04 -8.11
C TRP A 222 -8.21 12.23 -8.80
N THR A 223 -9.45 12.75 -8.87
CA THR A 223 -10.56 12.05 -9.53
C THR A 223 -10.32 11.90 -11.03
N LEU A 224 -9.76 12.92 -11.69
CA LEU A 224 -9.42 12.86 -13.11
C LEU A 224 -8.33 11.81 -13.38
N ALA A 225 -7.33 11.70 -12.51
CA ALA A 225 -6.30 10.68 -12.63
C ALA A 225 -6.85 9.26 -12.42
N VAL A 226 -7.76 9.05 -11.47
CA VAL A 226 -8.42 7.74 -11.28
C VAL A 226 -9.26 7.35 -12.49
N TRP A 227 -9.91 8.31 -13.17
CA TRP A 227 -10.76 8.02 -14.32
C TRP A 227 -9.98 7.74 -15.61
N LEU A 228 -8.74 8.24 -15.73
CA LEU A 228 -7.92 8.15 -16.96
C LEU A 228 -6.71 7.21 -16.84
N ALA A 229 -6.42 6.72 -15.62
CA ALA A 229 -5.39 5.71 -15.34
C ALA A 229 -5.84 4.33 -15.81
#